data_AF-A0A9P0JIB9-F1
#
_entry.id   AF-A0A9P0JIB9-F1
#
_cell.length_a   1.000
_cell.length_b   1.000
_cell.length_c   1.000
_cell.angle_alpha   90.00
_cell.angle_beta   90.00
_cell.angle_gamma   90.00
#
_symmetry.space_group_name_H-M   'P 1'
#
loop_
_entity.id
_entity.type
_entity.pdbx_description
1 polymer ?
#
loop_
_entity_poly.entity_id
_entity_poly.type
_entity_poly.pdbx_seq_one_letter_code
_entity_poly.pdbx_strand_id
1 'polypeptide(L)' 'MATQPHLPEISDEYIILFLHACYYSQDKTKSAIENYFSIRSSNPAIFSDRDAYSARVQNLLSLG' A
#
# COMPACT_ATOMS: atom_id res chain seq x y z
N MET A 1 7.27 -18.76 4.55
CA MET A 1 7.27 -17.59 5.47
C MET A 1 6.03 -17.73 6.34
N ALA A 2 6.12 -17.56 7.66
CA ALA A 2 4.94 -17.66 8.52
C ALA A 2 3.92 -16.59 8.11
N THR A 3 2.68 -17.02 7.82
CA THR A 3 1.58 -16.11 7.44
C THR A 3 1.23 -15.24 8.63
N GLN A 4 1.41 -13.92 8.52
CA GLN A 4 0.88 -12.97 9.49
C GLN A 4 -0.63 -12.85 9.24
N PRO A 5 -1.52 -13.31 10.14
CA PRO A 5 -2.95 -13.45 9.83
C PRO A 5 -3.68 -12.14 9.51
N HIS A 6 -3.10 -11.01 9.90
CA HIS A 6 -3.66 -9.67 9.68
C HIS A 6 -3.14 -9.00 8.40
N LEU A 7 -2.07 -9.53 7.81
CA LEU A 7 -1.59 -9.09 6.52
C LEU A 7 -2.26 -9.90 5.41
N PRO A 8 -2.54 -9.28 4.25
CA PRO A 8 -2.96 -10.03 3.07
C PRO A 8 -1.83 -10.92 2.58
N GLU A 9 -2.14 -11.78 1.61
CA GLU A 9 -1.10 -12.44 0.83
C GLU A 9 -0.31 -11.37 0.04
N ILE A 10 1.01 -11.37 0.21
CA ILE A 10 1.90 -10.38 -0.40
C ILE A 10 2.71 -11.10 -1.48
N SER A 11 2.64 -10.60 -2.71
CA SER A 11 3.40 -11.16 -3.82
C SER A 11 4.90 -10.85 -3.71
N ASP A 12 5.72 -11.64 -4.38
CA ASP A 12 7.18 -11.47 -4.39
C ASP A 12 7.59 -10.10 -4.94
N GLU A 13 6.86 -9.55 -5.93
CA GLU A 13 7.13 -8.23 -6.48
C GLU A 13 6.97 -7.12 -5.43
N TYR A 14 5.94 -7.22 -4.58
CA TYR A 14 5.77 -6.29 -3.47
C TYR A 14 6.91 -6.44 -2.45
N ILE A 15 7.29 -7.66 -2.11
CA ILE A 15 8.41 -7.92 -1.18
C ILE A 15 9.70 -7.30 -1.72
N ILE A 16 10.02 -7.51 -3.00
CA ILE A 16 11.19 -6.92 -3.67
C ILE A 16 11.10 -5.39 -3.66
N LEU A 17 9.93 -4.81 -3.94
CA LEU A 17 9.72 -3.36 -3.92
C LEU A 17 9.99 -2.78 -2.52
N PHE A 18 9.44 -3.38 -1.46
CA PHE A 18 9.66 -2.90 -0.10
C PHE A 18 11.09 -3.11 0.38
N LEU A 19 11.75 -4.20 -0.02
CA LEU A 19 13.17 -4.40 0.24
C LEU A 19 14.00 -3.30 -0.43
N HIS A 20 13.76 -3.05 -1.72
CA HIS A 20 14.46 -2.01 -2.46
C HIS A 20 14.24 -0.62 -1.84
N ALA A 21 13.00 -0.26 -1.52
CA ALA A 21 12.66 1.01 -0.88
C ALA A 21 13.29 1.19 0.51
N CYS A 22 13.57 0.10 1.21
CA CYS A 22 14.18 0.11 2.54
C CYS A 22 15.69 -0.17 2.52
N TYR A 23 16.34 -0.08 1.36
CA TYR A 23 17.77 -0.39 1.18
C TYR A 23 18.13 -1.79 1.74
N TYR A 24 17.23 -2.75 1.53
CA TYR A 24 17.34 -4.15 1.96
C TYR A 24 17.46 -4.35 3.49
N SER A 25 17.14 -3.33 4.29
CA SER A 25 17.03 -3.48 5.74
C SER A 25 15.77 -4.23 6.10
N GLN A 26 15.93 -5.46 6.58
CA GLN A 26 14.81 -6.36 6.87
C GLN A 26 13.81 -5.78 7.89
N ASP A 27 14.29 -5.13 8.95
CA ASP A 27 13.42 -4.56 9.99
C ASP A 27 12.62 -3.35 9.48
N LYS A 28 13.25 -2.51 8.65
CA LYS A 28 12.57 -1.39 7.99
C LYS A 28 11.53 -1.90 6.99
N THR A 29 11.87 -2.93 6.21
CA THR A 29 10.96 -3.57 5.26
C THR A 29 9.72 -4.13 5.95
N LYS A 30 9.88 -4.87 7.06
CA LYS A 30 8.74 -5.38 7.83
C LYS A 30 7.84 -4.24 8.33
N SER A 31 8.43 -3.19 8.91
CA SER A 31 7.67 -2.02 9.37
C SER A 31 6.95 -1.31 8.23
N ALA A 32 7.60 -1.17 7.06
CA ALA A 32 7.01 -0.53 5.90
C ALA A 32 5.84 -1.33 5.32
N ILE A 33 5.97 -2.66 5.24
CA ILE A 33 4.90 -3.57 4.82
C ILE A 33 3.69 -3.42 5.74
N GLU A 34 3.90 -3.47 7.05
CA GLU A 34 2.79 -3.35 8.01
C GLU A 34 2.08 -2.02 7.89
N ASN A 35 2.84 -0.92 7.87
CA ASN A 35 2.28 0.41 7.74
C ASN A 35 1.52 0.57 6.43
N TYR A 36 2.08 0.07 5.31
CA TYR A 36 1.44 0.19 4.00
C TYR A 36 0.08 -0.51 3.96
N PHE A 37 0.01 -1.77 4.38
CA PHE A 37 -1.25 -2.51 4.34
C PHE A 37 -2.24 -2.05 5.40
N SER A 38 -1.77 -1.66 6.60
CA SER A 38 -2.63 -1.10 7.67
C SER A 38 -3.24 0.24 7.27
N ILE A 39 -2.47 1.16 6.68
CA ILE A 39 -2.99 2.47 6.23
C ILE A 39 -4.02 2.27 5.12
N ARG A 40 -3.75 1.38 4.17
CA ARG A 40 -4.67 1.12 3.05
C ARG A 40 -5.97 0.47 3.49
N SER A 41 -5.92 -0.49 4.41
CA SER A 41 -7.12 -1.18 4.90
C SER A 41 -7.97 -0.28 5.80
N SER A 42 -7.35 0.57 6.62
CA SER A 42 -8.06 1.50 7.51
C SER A 42 -8.65 2.73 6.82
N ASN A 43 -8.22 3.06 5.59
CA ASN A 43 -8.66 4.25 4.86
C ASN A 43 -9.26 3.92 3.48
N PRO A 44 -10.31 3.08 3.40
CA PRO A 44 -10.87 2.66 2.12
C PRO A 44 -11.38 3.84 1.29
N ALA A 45 -11.94 4.89 1.91
CA ALA A 45 -12.39 6.09 1.20
C ALA A 45 -11.30 6.72 0.31
N ILE A 46 -10.02 6.58 0.66
CA ILE A 46 -8.89 7.10 -0.11
C ILE A 46 -8.35 6.03 -1.09
N PHE A 47 -8.32 4.77 -0.67
CA PHE A 47 -7.57 3.72 -1.38
C PHE A 47 -8.43 2.70 -2.16
N SER A 48 -9.77 2.72 -2.01
CA SER A 48 -10.73 1.96 -2.83
C SER A 48 -11.28 2.80 -3.99
N ASP A 49 -11.85 2.13 -5.00
CA ASP A 49 -12.63 2.74 -6.09
C ASP A 49 -11.91 3.89 -6.81
N ARG A 50 -10.62 3.69 -7.10
CA ARG A 50 -9.74 4.67 -7.77
C ARG A 50 -9.93 4.69 -9.28
N ASP A 51 -11.18 4.87 -9.72
CA ASP A 51 -11.45 5.17 -11.12
C ASP A 51 -10.95 6.58 -11.45
N ALA A 52 -9.92 6.64 -12.30
CA ALA A 52 -9.30 7.88 -12.72
C ALA A 52 -10.28 8.82 -13.43
N TYR A 53 -11.33 8.30 -14.07
CA TYR A 53 -12.33 9.08 -14.81
C TYR A 53 -13.57 9.41 -13.98
N SER A 54 -13.65 8.95 -12.74
CA SER A 54 -14.76 9.30 -11.85
C SER A 54 -14.80 10.81 -11.60
N ALA A 55 -16.01 11.36 -11.48
CA ALA A 55 -16.20 12.79 -11.20
C ALA A 55 -15.46 13.24 -9.93
N ARG A 56 -15.40 12.37 -8.90
CA ARG A 56 -14.65 12.63 -7.67
C ARG A 56 -13.16 12.86 -7.95
N VAL A 57 -12.52 11.95 -8.68
CA VAL A 57 -11.07 12.04 -8.96
C VAL A 57 -10.78 13.21 -9.89
N GLN A 58 -11.58 13.41 -10.93
CA GLN A 58 -11.44 14.54 -11.85
C GLN A 58 -11.58 15.89 -11.14
N ASN A 59 -12.55 16.02 -10.24
CA ASN A 59 -12.70 17.23 -9.42
C ASN A 59 -11.46 17.47 -8.55
N LEU A 60 -10.94 16.43 -7.88
CA LEU A 60 -9.75 16.56 -7.05
C LEU A 60 -8.52 16.99 -7.87
N LEU A 61 -8.33 16.42 -9.06
CA LEU A 61 -7.22 16.78 -9.96
C LEU A 61 -7.33 18.22 -10.47
N SER A 62 -8.55 18.75 -10.62
CA SER A 62 -8.75 20.15 -11.04
C SER A 62 -8.41 21.18 -9.95
N LEU A 63 -8.25 20.75 -8.70
CA LEU A 63 -8.01 21.66 -7.56
C LEU A 63 -6.55 22.10 -7.40
N GLY A 64 -5.58 21.44 -8.05
CA GLY A 64 -4.15 21.79 -8.00
C GLY A 64 -3.41 21.22 -6.80
#